data_AF-A0A0G0LDW7-F1
#
_entry.id   AF-A0A0G0LDW7-F1
#
_cell.length_a   1.000
_cell.length_b   1.000
_cell.length_c   1.000
_cell.angle_alpha   90.00
_cell.angle_beta   90.00
_cell.angle_gamma   90.00
#
_symmetry.space_group_name_H-M   'P 1'
#
loop_
_entity.id
_entity.type
_entity.pdbx_description
1 polymer ?
#
loop_
_entity_poly.entity_id
_entity_poly.type
_entity_poly.pdbx_seq_one_letter_code
_entity_poly.pdbx_strand_id
1 'polypeptide(L)' 'MAKPISLNICHLYPDLMDTYGDKGNIIDLVKRCQWRGINVKITNISVGDSLSDFSAKGGPALGWDFYFFGGGQ' A
#
# COMPACT_ATOMS: atom_id res chain seq x y z
N MET A 1 24.17 10.97 9.21
CA MET A 1 23.13 9.96 9.51
C MET A 1 22.32 9.74 8.24
N ALA A 2 21.96 8.49 7.91
CA ALA A 2 21.13 8.20 6.74
C ALA A 2 19.70 8.68 6.98
N LYS A 3 19.06 9.24 5.94
CA LYS A 3 17.67 9.71 6.01
C LYS A 3 16.74 8.51 6.29
N PRO A 4 15.79 8.61 7.23
CA PRO A 4 14.83 7.53 7.48
C PRO A 4 14.02 7.25 6.22
N ILE A 5 13.98 5.97 5.81
CA ILE A 5 13.27 5.51 4.62
C ILE A 5 11.80 5.33 4.96
N SER A 6 10.91 5.82 4.10
CA SER A 6 9.47 5.58 4.17
C SER A 6 8.97 5.04 2.84
N LEU A 7 8.05 4.07 2.88
CA LEU A 7 7.41 3.47 1.72
C LEU A 7 5.92 3.84 1.68
N ASN A 8 5.45 4.29 0.53
CA ASN A 8 4.05 4.55 0.26
C ASN A 8 3.49 3.44 -0.64
N ILE A 9 2.56 2.68 -0.09
CA ILE A 9 1.97 1.52 -0.73
C ILE A 9 0.53 1.84 -1.13
N CYS A 10 0.22 1.64 -2.41
CA CYS A 10 -1.15 1.62 -2.90
C CYS A 10 -1.71 0.19 -2.80
N HIS A 11 -2.72 -0.02 -1.96
CA HIS A 11 -3.45 -1.29 -1.90
C HIS A 11 -4.69 -1.17 -2.79
N LEU A 12 -4.64 -1.88 -3.91
CA LEU A 12 -5.66 -1.85 -4.95
C LEU A 12 -6.80 -2.81 -4.62
N TYR A 13 -8.00 -2.25 -4.56
CA TYR A 13 -9.30 -2.89 -4.40
C TYR A 13 -9.37 -3.87 -3.21
N PRO A 14 -8.92 -3.48 -2.00
CA PRO A 14 -8.85 -4.38 -0.84
C PRO A 14 -10.21 -4.89 -0.34
N ASP A 15 -11.28 -4.26 -0.79
CA ASP A 15 -12.68 -4.58 -0.56
C ASP A 15 -13.23 -5.61 -1.56
N LEU A 16 -12.59 -5.76 -2.73
CA LEU A 16 -13.00 -6.68 -3.80
C LEU A 16 -12.00 -7.82 -4.00
N MET A 17 -10.72 -7.57 -3.73
CA MET A 17 -9.57 -8.44 -4.01
C MET A 17 -8.91 -8.90 -2.71
N ASP A 18 -9.70 -9.58 -1.88
CA ASP A 18 -9.36 -10.06 -0.52
C ASP A 18 -9.32 -11.59 -0.41
N THR A 19 -9.33 -12.30 -1.53
CA THR A 19 -9.40 -13.77 -1.48
C THR A 19 -8.05 -14.39 -1.11
N TYR A 20 -8.07 -15.65 -0.70
CA TYR A 20 -6.87 -16.49 -0.50
C TYR A 20 -5.77 -15.95 0.44
N GLY A 21 -6.10 -15.03 1.35
CA GLY A 21 -5.17 -14.56 2.38
C GLY A 21 -4.24 -13.44 1.94
N ASP A 22 -4.57 -12.68 0.90
CA ASP A 22 -3.74 -11.56 0.43
C ASP A 22 -3.57 -10.43 1.44
N LYS A 23 -4.51 -10.28 2.37
CA LYS A 23 -4.30 -9.43 3.56
C LYS A 23 -3.09 -9.87 4.39
N GLY A 24 -2.79 -11.16 4.43
CA GLY A 24 -1.58 -11.69 5.07
C GLY A 24 -0.30 -11.17 4.40
N ASN A 25 -0.26 -11.15 3.07
CA ASN A 25 0.89 -10.66 2.32
C ASN A 25 1.22 -9.20 2.65
N ILE A 26 0.21 -8.32 2.69
CA ILE A 26 0.44 -6.90 3.00
C ILE A 26 0.82 -6.68 4.47
N ILE A 27 0.24 -7.45 5.40
CA ILE A 27 0.59 -7.42 6.83
C ILE A 27 2.05 -7.85 7.03
N ASP A 28 2.46 -8.96 6.41
CA ASP A 28 3.82 -9.48 6.48
C ASP A 28 4.83 -8.48 5.91
N LEU A 29 4.51 -7.84 4.78
CA LEU A 29 5.35 -6.80 4.18
C LEU A 29 5.55 -5.62 5.14
N VAL A 30 4.47 -5.10 5.73
CA VAL A 30 4.55 -4.01 6.72
C VAL A 30 5.40 -4.43 7.90
N LYS A 31 5.20 -5.63 8.44
CA LYS A 31 5.95 -6.12 9.60
C LYS A 31 7.45 -6.24 9.30
N ARG A 32 7.80 -6.74 8.12
CA ARG A 32 9.19 -6.83 7.64
C ARG A 32 9.84 -5.46 7.48
N CYS A 33 9.10 -4.44 7.04
CA CYS A 33 9.61 -3.07 6.94
C CYS A 33 9.87 -2.47 8.33
N GLN A 34 8.92 -2.64 9.25
CA GLN A 34 9.07 -2.17 10.64
C GLN A 34 10.30 -2.75 11.33
N TRP A 35 10.58 -4.05 11.17
CA TRP A 35 11.79 -4.68 11.70
C TRP A 35 13.11 -4.08 11.18
N ARG A 36 13.06 -3.36 10.06
CA ARG A 36 14.19 -2.68 9.43
C ARG A 36 14.18 -1.17 9.68
N GLY A 37 13.28 -0.67 10.53
CA GLY A 37 13.12 0.77 10.78
C GLY A 37 12.58 1.54 9.57
N ILE A 38 11.90 0.87 8.64
CA ILE A 38 11.27 1.49 7.47
C ILE A 38 9.82 1.80 7.83
N ASN A 39 9.44 3.07 7.74
CA ASN A 39 8.05 3.48 7.93
C ASN A 39 7.22 3.10 6.69
N VAL A 40 5.99 2.61 6.90
CA VAL A 40 5.11 2.23 5.79
C VAL A 40 3.78 2.94 5.94
N LYS A 41 3.34 3.57 4.85
CA LYS A 41 2.01 4.16 4.73
C LYS A 41 1.25 3.41 3.64
N ILE A 42 0.10 2.86 3.99
CA ILE A 42 -0.80 2.20 3.04
C ILE A 42 -1.97 3.12 2.76
N THR A 43 -2.30 3.28 1.48
CA THR A 43 -3.56 3.90 1.04
C THR A 43 -4.34 2.90 0.20
N ASN A 44 -5.61 2.75 0.55
CA ASN A 44 -6.53 1.86 -0.14
C ASN A 44 -7.23 2.63 -1.26
N ILE A 45 -7.17 2.10 -2.48
CA ILE A 45 -7.83 2.64 -3.67
C ILE A 45 -8.78 1.57 -4.18
N SER A 46 -10.06 1.89 -4.31
CA SER A 46 -11.11 0.99 -4.80
C SER A 46 -11.76 1.53 -6.08
N VAL A 47 -12.80 0.86 -6.56
CA VAL A 47 -13.53 1.24 -7.76
C VAL A 47 -14.16 2.62 -7.57
N GLY A 48 -13.96 3.48 -8.56
CA GLY A 48 -14.43 4.87 -8.54
C GLY A 48 -13.41 5.85 -7.96
N ASP A 49 -12.34 5.37 -7.30
CA ASP A 49 -11.24 6.23 -6.90
C ASP A 49 -10.28 6.49 -8.06
N SER A 50 -9.70 7.69 -8.09
CA SER A 50 -8.68 8.04 -9.08
C SER A 50 -7.32 7.42 -8.70
N LEU A 51 -6.74 6.66 -9.63
CA LEU A 51 -5.41 6.06 -9.46
C LEU A 51 -4.29 7.06 -9.76
N SER A 52 -4.57 8.08 -10.58
CA SER A 52 -3.63 9.11 -11.01
C SER A 52 -3.61 10.35 -10.11
N ASP A 53 -4.62 10.52 -9.24
CA ASP A 53 -4.62 11.55 -8.22
C ASP A 53 -3.96 11.00 -6.94
N PHE A 54 -2.64 11.13 -6.86
CA PHE A 54 -1.88 10.63 -5.72
C PHE A 54 -2.15 11.38 -4.42
N SER A 55 -2.78 12.57 -4.49
CA SER A 55 -3.17 13.31 -3.28
C SER A 55 -4.46 12.77 -2.66
N ALA A 56 -5.25 12.02 -3.44
CA ALA A 56 -6.50 11.42 -2.99
C ALA A 56 -6.25 10.43 -1.83
N LYS A 57 -7.21 10.39 -0.90
CA LYS A 57 -7.21 9.49 0.27
C LYS A 57 -5.91 9.55 1.10
N GLY A 58 -5.28 10.72 1.14
CA GLY A 58 -4.05 10.95 1.90
C GLY A 58 -2.83 10.23 1.30
N GLY A 59 -2.84 9.95 0.00
CA GLY A 59 -1.68 9.41 -0.70
C GLY A 59 -0.48 10.36 -0.77
N PRO A 60 0.65 9.90 -1.31
CA PRO A 60 1.90 10.64 -1.37
C PRO A 60 1.88 11.72 -2.46
N ALA A 61 2.54 12.85 -2.21
CA ALA A 61 2.63 13.95 -3.18
C ALA A 61 3.43 13.59 -4.46
N LEU A 62 4.31 12.59 -4.39
CA LEU A 62 5.25 12.25 -5.47
C LEU A 62 4.90 10.93 -6.18
N GLY A 63 3.81 10.25 -5.79
CA GLY A 63 3.42 8.94 -6.34
C GLY A 63 3.79 7.74 -5.44
N TRP A 64 3.33 6.55 -5.84
CA TRP A 64 3.45 5.32 -5.06
C TRP A 64 4.80 4.61 -5.30
N ASP A 65 5.34 3.99 -4.26
CA ASP A 65 6.56 3.18 -4.35
C ASP A 65 6.25 1.71 -4.71
N PHE A 66 5.07 1.24 -4.29
CA PHE A 66 4.65 -0.14 -4.48
C PHE A 66 3.13 -0.20 -4.64
N TYR A 67 2.68 -1.02 -5.59
CA TYR A 67 1.26 -1.36 -5.76
C TYR A 67 1.07 -2.80 -5.31
N PHE A 68 0.15 -3.00 -4.37
CA PHE A 68 -0.31 -4.32 -3.96
C PHE A 68 -1.69 -4.56 -4.56
N PHE A 69 -1.82 -5.64 -5.32
CA PHE A 69 -3.08 -6.06 -5.92
C PHE A 69 -3.28 -7.53 -5.57
N GLY A 70 -4.30 -7.81 -4.77
CA GLY A 70 -4.64 -9.17 -4.36
C GLY A 70 -5.28 -9.96 -5.51
N GLY A 71 -5.66 -11.20 -5.20
CA GLY A 71 -6.44 -12.09 -6.03
C GLY A 71 -7.94 -11.81 -5.91
N GLY A 72 -8.62 -11.91 -7.03
CA GLY A 72 -10.07 -11.83 -7.16
C GLY A 72 -10.62 -13.16 -7.66
N GLN A 73 -11.92 -13.35 -7.51
CA GLN A 73 -12.65 -14.47 -8.09
C GLN A 73 -13.22 -14.12 -9.47
#